data_AF-A0A2N9N8H4-F1
#
_entry.id   AF-A0A2N9N8H4-F1
#
_cell.length_a   1.000
_cell.length_b   1.000
_cell.length_c   1.000
_cell.angle_alpha   90.00
_cell.angle_beta   90.00
_cell.angle_gamma   90.00
#
_symmetry.space_group_name_H-M   'P 1'
#
loop_
_entity.id
_entity.type
_entity.pdbx_description
1 polymer ?
#
loop_
_entity_poly.entity_id
_entity_poly.type
_entity_poly.pdbx_seq_one_letter_code
_entity_poly.pdbx_strand_id
1 'polypeptide(L)'
;MARENRVESRPLLLRISPAMEQLLEELAGRGLYGRNKAEIASFILREWTWSNTGKLKDHGVDVDHLVKGTGKKATLTARQKGA
;
A
#
# COMPACT_ATOMS: atom_id res chain seq x y z
N MET A 1 9.62 22.22 15.41
CA MET A 1 8.24 21.81 15.07
C MET A 1 8.32 20.83 13.91
N ALA A 2 8.06 19.54 14.16
CA ALA A 2 8.15 18.51 13.13
C ALA A 2 7.05 18.73 12.10
N ARG A 3 7.43 18.84 10.82
CA ARG A 3 6.48 18.87 9.70
C ARG A 3 5.65 17.59 9.76
N GLU A 4 4.37 17.72 10.08
CA GLU A 4 3.43 16.62 10.00
C GLU A 4 3.26 16.26 8.52
N ASN A 5 4.03 15.29 8.03
CA ASN A 5 3.81 14.65 6.72
C ASN A 5 2.54 13.79 6.81
N ARG A 6 1.39 14.42 7.03
CA ARG A 6 0.09 13.75 6.94
C ARG A 6 -0.19 13.53 5.46
N VAL A 7 0.04 12.30 5.01
CA VAL A 7 -0.47 11.84 3.71
C VAL A 7 -1.99 11.95 3.77
N GLU A 8 -2.58 12.62 2.78
CA GLU A 8 -4.02 12.76 2.69
C GLU A 8 -4.66 11.37 2.69
N SER A 9 -5.53 11.11 3.67
CA SER A 9 -6.18 9.83 3.86
C SER A 9 -7.69 10.01 3.69
N ARG A 10 -8.33 9.05 3.02
CA ARG A 10 -9.78 9.03 2.81
C ARG A 10 -10.39 7.80 3.48
N PRO A 11 -11.56 7.91 4.13
CA PRO A 11 -12.22 6.76 4.71
C PRO A 11 -12.73 5.83 3.61
N LEU A 12 -12.51 4.52 3.77
CA LEU A 12 -12.98 3.48 2.87
C LEU A 12 -13.81 2.47 3.66
N LEU A 13 -15.02 2.18 3.19
CA LEU A 13 -15.90 1.17 3.79
C LEU A 13 -15.82 -0.11 2.96
N LEU A 14 -15.43 -1.21 3.60
CA LEU A 14 -15.24 -2.51 2.96
C LEU A 14 -16.23 -3.53 3.52
N ARG A 15 -16.75 -4.39 2.66
CA ARG A 15 -17.44 -5.63 3.09
C ARG A 15 -16.45 -6.77 2.97
N ILE A 16 -16.22 -7.46 4.09
CA ILE A 16 -15.29 -8.59 4.16
C ILE A 16 -15.99 -9.83 4.70
N SER A 17 -15.42 -11.01 4.46
CA SER A 17 -15.93 -12.26 5.00
C SER A 17 -15.67 -12.35 6.52
N PRO A 18 -16.46 -13.15 7.28
CA PRO A 18 -16.21 -13.36 8.70
C PRO A 18 -14.81 -13.91 9.01
N ALA A 19 -14.26 -14.75 8.13
CA ALA A 19 -12.90 -15.26 8.28
C ALA A 19 -11.84 -14.15 8.16
N MET A 20 -12.05 -13.19 7.26
CA MET A 20 -11.15 -12.04 7.12
C MET A 20 -11.23 -11.11 8.33
N GLU A 21 -12.44 -10.91 8.88
CA GLU A 21 -12.62 -10.17 10.13
C GLU A 21 -11.79 -10.77 11.26
N GLN A 22 -11.90 -12.08 11.48
CA GLN A 22 -11.12 -12.81 12.50
C GLN A 22 -9.61 -12.71 12.27
N LEU A 23 -9.17 -12.84 11.02
CA LEU A 23 -7.75 -12.69 10.68
C LEU A 23 -7.23 -11.28 11.02
N LEU A 24 -7.99 -10.22 10.68
CA LEU A 24 -7.60 -8.85 11.00
C LEU A 24 -7.53 -8.62 12.51
N GLU A 25 -8.42 -9.22 13.29
CA GLU A 25 -8.39 -9.15 14.75
C GLU A 25 -7.19 -9.87 15.35
N GLU A 26 -6.85 -11.06 14.85
CA GLU A 26 -5.67 -11.80 15.30
C GLU A 26 -4.37 -11.04 14.99
N LEU A 27 -4.26 -10.46 13.79
CA LEU A 27 -3.10 -9.65 13.41
C LEU A 27 -2.99 -8.39 14.28
N ALA A 28 -4.11 -7.71 14.56
CA ALA A 28 -4.14 -6.55 15.43
C ALA A 28 -3.73 -6.92 16.87
N GLY A 29 -4.25 -8.03 17.39
CA GLY A 29 -3.92 -8.52 18.74
C GLY A 29 -2.43 -8.87 18.89
N ARG A 30 -1.76 -9.24 17.80
CA ARG A 30 -0.32 -9.53 17.76
C ARG A 30 0.54 -8.31 17.41
N GLY A 31 -0.06 -7.16 17.09
CA GLY A 31 0.65 -5.96 16.64
C GLY A 31 1.40 -6.15 15.32
N LEU A 32 0.95 -7.08 14.48
CA LEU A 32 1.56 -7.36 13.18
C LEU A 32 0.94 -6.46 12.10
N TYR A 33 1.78 -5.82 11.30
CA TYR A 33 1.38 -4.97 10.16
C TYR A 33 0.56 -3.71 10.50
N GLY A 34 0.19 -3.51 11.77
CA GLY A 34 -0.51 -2.34 12.28
C GLY A 34 -1.04 -2.56 13.70
N ARG A 35 -1.62 -1.51 14.28
CA ARG A 35 -2.20 -1.52 15.64
C ARG A 35 -3.72 -1.66 15.64
N ASN A 36 -4.36 -1.49 14.48
CA ASN A 36 -5.79 -1.61 14.32
C ASN A 36 -6.14 -2.19 12.94
N LYS A 37 -7.40 -2.62 12.80
CA LYS A 37 -7.90 -3.25 11.56
C LYS A 37 -7.73 -2.36 10.32
N ALA A 38 -7.88 -1.04 10.45
CA ALA A 38 -7.75 -0.12 9.32
C ALA A 38 -6.30 0.04 8.84
N GLU A 39 -5.34 0.12 9.76
CA GLU A 39 -3.90 0.14 9.44
C GLU A 39 -3.51 -1.17 8.73
N ILE A 40 -3.94 -2.31 9.25
CA ILE A 40 -3.64 -3.63 8.68
C ILE A 40 -4.31 -3.80 7.31
N ALA A 41 -5.59 -3.44 7.17
CA ALA A 41 -6.29 -3.50 5.89
C ALA A 41 -5.62 -2.59 4.84
N SER A 42 -5.21 -1.38 5.24
CA SER A 42 -4.47 -0.46 4.36
C SER A 42 -3.12 -1.02 3.94
N PHE A 43 -2.40 -1.68 4.87
CA PHE A 43 -1.16 -2.39 4.57
C PHE A 43 -1.40 -3.50 3.54
N ILE A 44 -2.37 -4.40 3.77
CA ILE A 44 -2.70 -5.50 2.86
C ILE A 44 -3.06 -4.98 1.47
N LEU A 45 -3.92 -3.96 1.38
CA LEU A 45 -4.31 -3.36 0.10
C LEU A 45 -3.10 -2.78 -0.64
N ARG A 46 -2.20 -2.08 0.06
CA ARG A 46 -0.98 -1.54 -0.52
C ARG A 46 -0.05 -2.64 -1.03
N GLU A 47 0.25 -3.64 -0.21
CA GLU A 47 1.14 -4.74 -0.60
C GLU A 47 0.57 -5.55 -1.76
N TRP A 48 -0.74 -5.82 -1.73
CA TRP A 48 -1.43 -6.50 -2.82
C TRP A 48 -1.35 -5.68 -4.12
N THR A 49 -1.56 -4.37 -4.05
CA THR A 49 -1.51 -3.48 -5.22
C THR A 49 -0.14 -3.52 -5.88
N TRP A 50 0.94 -3.39 -5.10
CA TRP A 50 2.30 -3.42 -5.64
C TRP A 50 2.72 -4.81 -6.13
N SER A 51 2.26 -5.87 -5.47
CA SER A 51 2.55 -7.25 -5.89
C SER A 51 1.77 -7.66 -7.15
N ASN A 52 0.68 -6.98 -7.49
CA ASN A 52 -0.20 -7.32 -8.61
C ASN A 52 -0.21 -6.24 -9.71
N THR A 53 0.78 -5.35 -9.74
CA THR A 53 0.90 -4.29 -10.76
C THR A 53 0.80 -4.81 -12.20
N GLY A 54 1.44 -5.94 -12.51
CA GLY A 54 1.33 -6.57 -13.83
C GLY A 54 -0.11 -6.94 -14.20
N LYS A 55 -0.83 -7.62 -13.29
CA LYS A 55 -2.23 -7.99 -13.49
C LYS A 55 -3.13 -6.76 -13.66
N LEU A 56 -2.87 -5.71 -12.87
CA LEU A 56 -3.61 -4.45 -13.00
C LEU A 56 -3.41 -3.85 -14.40
N LYS A 57 -2.19 -3.85 -14.92
CA LYS A 57 -1.89 -3.40 -16.29
C LYS A 57 -2.60 -4.25 -17.35
N ASP A 58 -2.62 -5.56 -17.19
CA ASP A 58 -3.32 -6.48 -18.10
C ASP A 58 -4.84 -6.18 -18.16
N HIS A 59 -5.40 -5.65 -17.08
CA HIS A 59 -6.78 -5.19 -16.98
C HIS A 59 -6.97 -3.69 -17.32
N GLY A 60 -5.96 -3.03 -17.88
CA GLY A 60 -6.01 -1.64 -18.31
C GLY A 60 -5.83 -0.60 -17.20
N VAL A 61 -5.44 -1.02 -16.00
CA VAL A 61 -5.12 -0.12 -14.88
C VAL A 61 -3.62 0.14 -14.87
N ASP A 62 -3.22 1.32 -15.36
CA ASP A 62 -1.86 1.80 -15.18
C ASP A 62 -1.66 2.31 -13.75
N VAL A 63 -0.61 1.84 -13.08
CA VAL A 63 -0.25 2.22 -11.70
C VAL A 63 1.09 2.95 -11.64
N ASP A 64 1.80 3.08 -12.77
CA ASP A 64 3.13 3.70 -12.83
C ASP A 64 3.08 5.19 -12.49
N HIS A 65 1.93 5.83 -12.73
CA HIS A 65 1.73 7.24 -12.40
C HIS A 65 1.37 7.49 -10.92
N LEU A 66 0.89 6.48 -10.18
CA LEU A 66 0.51 6.63 -8.77
C LEU A 66 1.72 6.85 -7.85
N VAL A 67 2.92 6.45 -8.29
CA VAL A 67 4.18 6.65 -7.57
C VAL A 67 4.61 8.13 -7.57
N LYS A 68 4.07 8.98 -8.46
CA LYS A 68 4.47 10.40 -8.55
C LYS A 68 3.92 11.28 -7.42
N GLY A 69 2.98 10.79 -6.61
CA GLY A 69 2.35 11.54 -5.52
C GLY A 69 3.02 11.39 -4.14
N THR A 70 3.84 10.37 -3.92
CA THR A 70 4.60 10.20 -2.68
C THR A 70 6.02 10.73 -2.90
N GLY A 71 6.22 12.00 -2.60
CA GLY A 71 7.48 12.71 -2.78
C GLY A 71 8.68 12.03 -2.10
N LYS A 72 9.33 11.12 -2.83
CA LYS A 72 10.78 10.93 -2.88
C LYS A 72 11.07 10.23 -4.20
N LYS A 73 11.71 10.96 -5.12
CA LYS A 73 12.52 10.36 -6.18
C LYS A 73 13.44 9.34 -5.51
N ALA A 74 13.09 8.05 -5.57
CA ALA A 74 14.06 7.00 -5.42
C ALA A 74 14.86 7.05 -6.72
N THR A 75 15.97 7.76 -6.63
CA THR A 75 17.06 7.77 -7.57
C THR A 75 17.53 6.33 -7.79
N LEU A 76 16.87 5.58 -8.66
CA LEU A 76 17.53 4.53 -9.43
C LEU A 76 18.27 5.26 -10.54
N THR A 77 19.43 5.79 -10.15
CA THR A 77 20.57 6.04 -11.02
C THR A 77 20.63 4.86 -12.00
N ALA A 78 20.45 5.07 -13.30
CA ALA A 78 21.46 5.65 -14.16
C ALA A 78 22.87 5.17 -13.76
N ARG A 79 23.08 3.86 -13.73
CA ARG A 79 24.40 3.24 -13.92
C ARG A 79 24.25 1.77 -14.28
N GLN A 80 24.90 1.38 -15.38
CA GLN A 80 24.98 0.06 -16.04
C GLN A 80 24.02 -0.10 -17.21
N LYS A 81 24.42 -0.18 -18.48
CA LYS A 81 25.75 -0.11 -19.13
C LYS A 81 25.51 0.39 -20.55
N GLY A 82 26.05 1.56 -20.88
CA GLY A 82 26.66 1.76 -22.19
C GLY A 82 28.13 1.41 -22.03
N ALA A 83 28.57 0.41 -22.78
CA ALA A 83 29.94 0.15 -23.18
C ALA A 83 29.84 -0.36 -24.62
#